data_AF-H8Z0F9-F1
#
_entry.id   AF-H8Z0F9-F1
#
_cell.length_a   1.000
_cell.length_b   1.000
_cell.length_c   1.000
_cell.angle_alpha   90.00
_cell.angle_beta   90.00
_cell.angle_gamma   90.00
#
_symmetry.space_group_name_H-M   'P 1'
#
loop_
_entity.id
_entity.type
_entity.pdbx_description
1 polymer ?
#
loop_
_entity_poly.entity_id
_entity_poly.type
_entity_poly.pdbx_seq_one_letter_code
_entity_poly.pdbx_strand_id
1 'polypeptide(L)'
;MIPAADAGDAAAQRELGLLFLELTQPERAAHWLHLAAAQGDANAMQWLGKLHARGEGVELDEAQAIAWIKKAAEGGHIIAQRQVAELGL
;
A
#
# COMPACT_ATOMS: atom_id res chain seq x y z
N MET A 1 0.72 -17.88 12.55
CA MET A 1 1.97 -17.35 11.97
C MET A 1 2.10 -18.00 10.60
N ILE A 2 1.91 -17.27 9.49
CA ILE A 2 2.10 -17.82 8.15
C ILE A 2 3.60 -17.64 7.82
N PRO A 3 4.43 -18.69 7.87
CA PRO A 3 5.90 -18.55 7.80
C PRO A 3 6.44 -18.12 6.43
N ALA A 4 5.57 -17.97 5.42
CA ALA A 4 5.97 -17.72 4.03
C ALA A 4 6.19 -16.24 3.70
N ALA A 5 5.58 -15.31 4.44
CA ALA A 5 5.68 -13.88 4.15
C ALA A 5 6.89 -13.18 4.83
N ASP A 6 7.52 -13.86 5.80
CA ASP A 6 8.75 -13.38 6.45
C ASP A 6 9.98 -13.41 5.53
N ALA A 7 9.90 -14.10 4.37
CA ALA A 7 11.01 -14.28 3.44
C ALA A 7 10.83 -13.48 2.14
N GLY A 8 10.94 -12.15 2.22
CA GLY A 8 11.47 -11.31 1.13
C GLY A 8 10.75 -11.28 -0.24
N ASP A 9 9.55 -11.83 -0.38
CA ASP A 9 8.74 -11.66 -1.59
C ASP A 9 7.70 -10.56 -1.40
N ALA A 10 7.95 -9.42 -2.03
CA ALA A 10 7.06 -8.27 -2.00
C ALA A 10 5.65 -8.60 -2.52
N ALA A 11 5.53 -9.51 -3.49
CA ALA A 11 4.24 -9.93 -4.02
C ALA A 11 3.46 -10.76 -2.99
N ALA A 12 4.11 -11.71 -2.31
CA ALA A 12 3.47 -12.51 -1.26
C ALA A 12 3.04 -11.66 -0.06
N GLN A 13 3.88 -10.69 0.34
CA GLN A 13 3.53 -9.74 1.40
C GLN A 13 2.35 -8.85 1.00
N ARG A 14 2.32 -8.37 -0.25
CA ARG A 14 1.15 -7.64 -0.77
C ARG A 14 -0.11 -8.49 -0.74
N GLU A 15 -0.05 -9.72 -1.25
CA GLU A 15 -1.20 -10.62 -1.27
C GLU A 15 -1.72 -10.91 0.14
N LEU A 16 -0.82 -11.12 1.09
CA LEU A 16 -1.20 -11.28 2.49
C LEU A 16 -1.83 -10.01 3.06
N GLY A 17 -1.30 -8.83 2.72
CA GLY A 17 -1.91 -7.54 3.07
C GLY A 17 -3.34 -7.41 2.53
N LEU A 18 -3.57 -7.78 1.27
CA LEU A 18 -4.90 -7.76 0.66
C LEU A 18 -5.85 -8.75 1.34
N LEU A 19 -5.38 -9.95 1.67
CA LEU A 19 -6.17 -10.93 2.41
C LEU A 19 -6.60 -10.36 3.77
N PHE A 20 -5.72 -9.64 4.48
CA PHE A 20 -6.10 -9.00 5.73
C PHE A 20 -7.13 -7.88 5.54
N LEU A 21 -7.14 -7.18 4.41
CA LEU A 21 -8.22 -6.23 4.08
C LEU A 21 -9.55 -6.95 3.90
N GLU A 22 -9.57 -8.08 3.20
CA GLU A 22 -10.78 -8.91 3.04
C GLU A 22 -11.29 -9.45 4.38
N LEU A 23 -10.38 -9.75 5.30
CA LEU A 23 -10.70 -10.15 6.66
C LEU A 23 -11.00 -8.97 7.59
N THR A 24 -11.18 -7.75 7.07
CA THR A 24 -11.49 -6.53 7.84
C THR A 24 -10.48 -6.25 8.96
N GLN A 25 -9.20 -6.57 8.73
CA GLN A 25 -8.09 -6.33 9.65
C GLN A 25 -7.09 -5.33 9.04
N PRO A 26 -7.48 -4.05 8.91
CA PRO A 26 -6.71 -3.07 8.16
C PRO A 26 -5.35 -2.75 8.81
N GLU A 27 -5.19 -2.88 10.12
CA GLU A 27 -3.90 -2.67 10.82
C GLU A 27 -2.88 -3.73 10.40
N ARG A 28 -3.32 -4.99 10.29
CA ARG A 28 -2.47 -6.08 9.81
C ARG A 28 -2.19 -5.94 8.32
N ALA A 29 -3.18 -5.52 7.54
CA ALA A 29 -2.98 -5.23 6.13
C ALA A 29 -1.92 -4.14 5.91
N ALA A 30 -2.04 -3.02 6.63
CA ALA A 30 -1.08 -1.92 6.57
C ALA A 30 0.35 -2.40 6.88
N HIS A 31 0.51 -3.24 7.90
CA HIS A 31 1.81 -3.82 8.24
C HIS A 31 2.44 -4.59 7.08
N TRP A 32 1.72 -5.53 6.47
CA TRP A 32 2.23 -6.33 5.35
C TRP A 32 2.44 -5.51 4.08
N LEU A 33 1.55 -4.56 3.80
CA LEU A 33 1.69 -3.66 2.68
C LEU A 33 2.89 -2.71 2.85
N HIS A 34 3.22 -2.29 4.08
CA HIS A 34 4.44 -1.53 4.36
C HIS A 34 5.71 -2.33 4.04
N LEU A 35 5.75 -3.62 4.39
CA LEU A 35 6.88 -4.48 4.06
C LEU A 35 7.03 -4.66 2.54
N ALA A 36 5.94 -4.87 1.81
CA ALA A 36 5.96 -4.98 0.35
C ALA A 36 6.38 -3.65 -0.32
N ALA A 37 5.85 -2.53 0.16
CA ALA A 37 6.19 -1.20 -0.33
C ALA A 37 7.66 -0.84 -0.08
N ALA A 38 8.23 -1.26 1.05
CA ALA A 38 9.66 -1.07 1.35
C ALA A 38 10.59 -1.78 0.35
N GLN A 39 10.07 -2.79 -0.36
CA GLN A 39 10.79 -3.52 -1.41
C GLN A 39 10.49 -2.99 -2.82
N GLY A 40 9.74 -1.89 -2.95
CA GLY A 40 9.42 -1.28 -4.24
C GLY A 40 8.13 -1.78 -4.90
N ASP A 41 7.28 -2.56 -4.22
CA ASP A 41 5.99 -2.96 -4.79
C ASP A 41 5.05 -1.75 -4.90
N ALA A 42 4.87 -1.28 -6.13
CA ALA A 42 4.07 -0.10 -6.43
C ALA A 42 2.55 -0.31 -6.21
N ASN A 43 2.07 -1.56 -6.27
CA ASN A 43 0.69 -1.87 -5.92
C ASN A 43 0.47 -1.73 -4.41
N ALA A 44 1.43 -2.21 -3.60
CA ALA A 44 1.38 -2.08 -2.14
C ALA A 44 1.40 -0.61 -1.71
N MET A 45 2.24 0.22 -2.34
CA MET A 45 2.23 1.67 -2.15
C MET A 45 0.87 2.31 -2.45
N GLN A 46 0.20 1.89 -3.54
CA GLN A 46 -1.13 2.39 -3.89
C GLN A 46 -2.16 2.06 -2.78
N TRP A 47 -2.10 0.85 -2.23
CA TRP A 47 -2.99 0.45 -1.14
C TRP A 47 -2.70 1.21 0.16
N LEU A 48 -1.44 1.43 0.53
CA LEU A 48 -1.10 2.28 1.67
C LEU A 48 -1.64 3.71 1.50
N GLY A 49 -1.56 4.26 0.29
CA GLY A 49 -2.16 5.55 -0.03
C GLY A 49 -3.66 5.58 0.27
N LYS A 50 -4.40 4.53 -0.10
CA LYS A 50 -5.83 4.40 0.22
C LYS A 50 -6.08 4.27 1.72
N LEU A 51 -5.28 3.50 2.44
CA LEU A 51 -5.46 3.29 3.88
C LEU A 51 -5.26 4.60 4.65
N HIS A 52 -4.22 5.37 4.33
CA HIS A 52 -3.98 6.68 4.93
C HIS A 52 -5.06 7.70 4.57
N ALA A 53 -5.57 7.69 3.32
CA ALA A 53 -6.65 8.61 2.92
C ALA A 53 -7.97 8.34 3.66
N ARG A 54 -8.16 7.13 4.18
CA ARG A 54 -9.39 6.70 4.86
C ARG A 54 -9.24 6.53 6.37
N GLY A 55 -8.02 6.57 6.89
CA GLY A 55 -7.75 6.23 8.29
C GLY A 55 -8.07 4.76 8.63
N GLU A 56 -7.98 3.85 7.64
CA GLU A 56 -8.28 2.43 7.85
C GLU A 56 -7.02 1.71 8.33
N GLY A 57 -6.98 1.34 9.61
CA GLY A 57 -5.86 0.58 10.19
C GLY A 57 -4.53 1.35 10.34
N VAL A 58 -4.54 2.62 9.94
CA VAL A 58 -3.47 3.61 10.11
C VAL A 58 -4.12 4.95 10.44
N GLU A 59 -3.34 5.91 10.92
CA GLU A 59 -3.83 7.27 11.13
C GLU A 59 -4.25 7.90 9.79
N LEU A 60 -5.39 8.62 9.82
CA LEU A 60 -5.86 9.39 8.67
C LEU A 60 -4.88 10.53 8.41
N ASP A 61 -4.21 10.46 7.27
CA ASP A 61 -3.21 11.44 6.88
C ASP A 61 -3.21 11.58 5.34
N GLU A 62 -3.86 12.63 4.85
CA GLU A 62 -3.93 12.91 3.41
C GLU A 62 -2.56 13.22 2.80
N ALA A 63 -1.64 13.84 3.54
CA ALA A 63 -0.31 14.13 3.05
C ALA A 63 0.49 12.84 2.85
N GLN A 64 0.41 11.93 3.82
CA GLN A 64 1.02 10.61 3.72
C GLN A 64 0.37 9.76 2.61
N ALA A 65 -0.95 9.87 2.43
CA ALA A 65 -1.67 9.22 1.34
C ALA A 65 -1.15 9.65 -0.03
N ILE A 66 -1.04 10.97 -0.25
CA ILE A 66 -0.50 11.53 -1.49
C ILE A 66 0.95 11.11 -1.70
N ALA A 67 1.77 11.12 -0.64
CA ALA A 67 3.16 10.69 -0.73
C ALA A 67 3.29 9.23 -1.21
N TRP A 68 2.43 8.34 -0.72
CA TRP A 68 2.39 6.94 -1.17
C TRP A 68 1.89 6.80 -2.62
N ILE A 69 0.87 7.56 -3.02
CA ILE A 69 0.36 7.57 -4.40
C ILE A 69 1.44 8.06 -5.37
N LYS A 70 2.20 9.11 -5.00
CA LYS A 70 3.34 9.59 -5.81
C LYS A 70 4.41 8.51 -5.98
N LYS A 71 4.83 7.86 -4.89
CA LYS A 71 5.81 6.76 -4.95
C LYS A 71 5.32 5.60 -5.81
N ALA A 72 4.02 5.25 -5.71
CA ALA A 72 3.43 4.23 -6.57
C ALA A 72 3.50 4.63 -8.07
N ALA A 73 3.23 5.91 -8.38
CA ALA A 73 3.29 6.43 -9.75
C ALA A 73 4.72 6.40 -10.31
N GLU A 74 5.71 6.80 -9.50
CA GLU A 74 7.15 6.71 -9.81
C GLU A 74 7.59 5.25 -10.02
N GLY A 75 7.02 4.33 -9.25
CA GLY A 75 7.21 2.87 -9.39
C GLY A 75 6.47 2.24 -10.59
N GLY A 76 5.85 3.02 -11.47
CA GLY A 76 5.20 2.53 -12.68
C GLY A 76 3.74 2.08 -12.51
N HIS A 77 3.10 2.34 -11.36
CA HIS A 77 1.72 1.94 -11.14
C HIS A 77 0.75 2.81 -11.94
N ILE A 78 0.15 2.25 -13.00
CA ILE A 78 -0.66 2.97 -13.99
C ILE A 78 -1.82 3.75 -13.35
N ILE A 79 -2.52 3.16 -12.38
CA ILE A 79 -3.64 3.85 -11.71
C ILE A 79 -3.12 5.01 -10.86
N ALA A 80 -1.94 4.86 -10.24
CA ALA A 80 -1.39 5.92 -9.40
C ALA A 80 -0.87 7.08 -10.28
N GLN A 81 -0.28 6.78 -11.45
CA GLN A 81 0.10 7.80 -12.43
C GLN A 81 -1.09 8.62 -12.90
N ARG A 82 -2.24 7.99 -13.14
CA ARG A 82 -3.49 8.71 -13.44
C ARG A 82 -3.93 9.59 -12.28
N GLN A 83 -3.93 9.06 -11.06
CA GLN A 83 -4.29 9.83 -9.86
C GLN A 83 -3.38 11.04 -9.65
N VAL A 84 -2.07 10.89 -9.81
CA VAL A 84 -1.12 12.01 -9.72
C VAL A 84 -1.41 13.07 -10.78
N ALA A 85 -1.69 12.66 -12.02
CA ALA A 85 -2.06 13.58 -13.10
C ALA A 85 -3.39 14.31 -12.82
N GLU A 86 -4.38 13.63 -12.25
CA GLU A 86 -5.66 14.21 -11.84
C GLU A 86 -5.51 15.21 -10.68
N LEU A 87 -4.56 14.95 -9.77
CA LEU A 87 -4.23 15.83 -8.66
C LEU A 87 -3.34 17.02 -9.08
N GLY A 88 -2.85 17.05 -10.32
CA GLY A 88 -1.95 18.10 -10.84
C GLY A 88 -0.56 18.08 -10.19
N LEU A 89 -0.08 16.90 -9.81
CA LEU A 89 1.09 16.67 -8.94
C LEU A 89 2.35 16.16 -9.63
#